data_AF-A5G984-F1
#
_entry.id   AF-A5G984-F1
#
_cell.length_a   1.000
_cell.length_b   1.000
_cell.length_c   1.000
_cell.angle_alpha   90.00
_cell.angle_beta   90.00
_cell.angle_gamma   90.00
#
_symmetry.space_group_name_H-M   'P 1'
#
loop_
_entity.id
_entity.type
_entity.pdbx_description
1 polymer ?
#
loop_
_entity_poly.entity_id
_entity_poly.type
_entity_poly.pdbx_seq_one_letter_code
_entity_poly.pdbx_strand_id
1 'polypeptide(L)'
;MAKKGFELDQVLNFRMEVEKMRKIDFATAKQEFEGANEQLMKEEEAMSHLIHEFADKQKDGISAAELLLYADFSRKKTVDIREHRQAVISLERKMTEKRETLLDAAKDKKVLEAFKDRKIRAYNQGIAEKERHFLDEISIQKTGHGKR
;
A
#
# COMPACT_ATOMS: atom_id res chain seq x y z
N MET A 1 -31.91 24.16 -12.19
CA MET A 1 -31.80 22.70 -12.36
C MET A 1 -30.87 22.17 -11.30
N ALA A 2 -31.38 21.44 -10.30
CA ALA A 2 -30.56 20.91 -9.23
C ALA A 2 -29.58 19.88 -9.80
N LYS A 3 -28.28 20.17 -9.64
CA LYS A 3 -27.19 19.23 -9.92
C LYS A 3 -27.42 18.03 -8.99
N LYS A 4 -28.09 16.98 -9.47
CA LYS A 4 -28.34 15.76 -8.68
C LYS A 4 -26.96 15.13 -8.47
N GLY A 5 -26.32 15.47 -7.35
CA GLY A 5 -25.09 14.84 -6.89
C GLY A 5 -25.31 13.34 -6.79
N PHE A 6 -24.24 12.56 -6.97
CA PHE A 6 -24.36 11.12 -6.82
C PHE A 6 -24.68 10.84 -5.34
N GLU A 7 -25.76 10.09 -5.08
CA GLU A 7 -26.34 9.91 -3.73
C GLU A 7 -25.33 9.34 -2.72
N LEU A 8 -24.28 8.67 -3.21
CA LEU A 8 -23.21 8.10 -2.40
C LEU A 8 -21.89 8.88 -2.49
N ASP A 9 -21.90 10.15 -2.93
CA ASP A 9 -20.69 10.98 -3.04
C ASP A 9 -19.98 11.13 -1.69
N GLN A 10 -20.75 11.31 -0.60
CA GLN A 10 -20.19 11.39 0.75
C GLN A 10 -19.52 10.07 1.17
N VAL A 11 -20.12 8.93 0.81
CA VAL A 11 -19.56 7.60 1.10
C VAL A 11 -18.30 7.36 0.28
N LEU A 12 -18.29 7.77 -0.99
CA LEU A 12 -17.11 7.67 -1.86
C LEU A 12 -15.95 8.51 -1.29
N ASN A 13 -16.21 9.76 -0.90
CA ASN A 13 -15.20 10.62 -0.29
C ASN A 13 -14.64 10.01 1.01
N PHE A 14 -15.51 9.45 1.86
CA PHE A 14 -15.08 8.74 3.05
C PHE A 14 -14.16 7.55 2.71
N ARG A 15 -14.51 6.74 1.71
CA ARG A 15 -13.67 5.60 1.28
C ARG A 15 -12.34 6.05 0.68
N MET A 16 -12.29 7.19 -0.01
CA MET A 16 -11.04 7.79 -0.49
C MET A 16 -10.12 8.19 0.66
N GLU A 17 -10.66 8.83 1.70
CA GLU A 17 -9.87 9.18 2.89
C GLU A 17 -9.41 7.94 3.66
N VAL A 18 -10.25 6.91 3.78
CA VAL A 18 -9.84 5.62 4.38
C VAL A 18 -8.69 5.00 3.60
N GLU A 19 -8.77 4.90 2.26
CA GLU A 19 -7.68 4.39 1.42
C GLU A 19 -6.39 5.21 1.63
N LYS A 20 -6.50 6.54 1.67
CA LYS A 20 -5.37 7.44 1.90
C LYS A 20 -4.69 7.17 3.25
N MET A 21 -5.47 7.03 4.32
CA MET A 21 -4.93 6.68 5.64
C MET A 21 -4.24 5.31 5.62
N ARG A 22 -4.83 4.31 4.95
CA ARG A 22 -4.20 2.98 4.80
C ARG A 22 -2.90 3.01 3.98
N LYS A 23 -2.79 3.91 3.00
CA LYS A 23 -1.53 4.13 2.27
C LYS A 23 -0.44 4.66 3.19
N ILE A 24 -0.77 5.62 4.05
CA ILE A 24 0.17 6.16 5.04
C ILE A 24 0.58 5.05 6.02
N ASP A 25 -0.38 4.33 6.61
CA ASP A 25 -0.11 3.21 7.51
C ASP A 25 0.84 2.18 6.90
N PHE A 26 0.59 1.80 5.64
CA PHE A 26 1.44 0.86 4.91
C PHE A 26 2.84 1.42 4.64
N ALA A 27 2.94 2.69 4.22
CA ALA A 27 4.23 3.33 3.96
C ALA A 27 5.09 3.39 5.24
N THR A 28 4.49 3.74 6.38
CA THR A 28 5.19 3.73 7.67
C THR A 28 5.65 2.34 8.06
N ALA A 29 4.76 1.33 8.00
CA ALA A 29 5.13 -0.05 8.35
C ALA A 29 6.22 -0.61 7.42
N LYS A 30 6.18 -0.25 6.13
CA LYS A 30 7.21 -0.62 5.16
C LYS A 30 8.56 0.02 5.50
N GLN A 31 8.58 1.30 5.83
CA GLN A 31 9.81 2.00 6.20
C GLN A 31 10.43 1.42 7.49
N GLU A 32 9.59 1.10 8.49
CA GLU A 32 10.04 0.43 9.72
C GLU A 32 10.68 -0.93 9.42
N PHE A 33 10.04 -1.74 8.57
CA PHE A 33 10.55 -3.04 8.14
C PHE A 33 11.88 -2.92 7.38
N GLU A 34 11.94 -2.04 6.37
CA GLU A 34 13.15 -1.83 5.57
C GLU A 34 14.32 -1.37 6.44
N GLY A 35 14.09 -0.40 7.34
CA GLY A 35 15.12 0.08 8.27
C GLY A 35 15.61 -1.01 9.24
N ALA A 36 14.71 -1.82 9.81
CA ALA A 36 15.10 -2.91 10.68
C ALA A 36 15.87 -4.02 9.94
N ASN A 37 15.47 -4.31 8.70
CA ASN A 37 16.13 -5.31 7.87
C ASN A 37 17.53 -4.86 7.43
N GLU A 38 17.69 -3.60 7.04
CA GLU A 38 19.01 -3.02 6.75
C GLU A 38 19.94 -3.07 7.97
N GLN A 39 19.41 -2.75 9.17
CA GLN A 39 20.21 -2.85 10.40
C GLN A 39 20.63 -4.30 10.65
N LEU A 40 19.71 -5.25 10.53
CA LEU A 40 20.02 -6.66 10.70
C LEU A 40 21.13 -7.12 9.73
N MET A 41 21.04 -6.76 8.45
CA MET A 41 22.06 -7.10 7.46
C MET A 41 23.44 -6.57 7.85
N LYS A 42 23.52 -5.31 8.31
CA LYS A 42 24.78 -4.71 8.78
C LYS A 42 25.35 -5.45 9.99
N GLU A 43 24.49 -5.86 10.94
CA GLU A 43 24.92 -6.58 12.13
C GLU A 43 25.43 -7.99 11.81
N GLU A 44 24.79 -8.68 10.87
CA GLU A 44 25.22 -9.99 10.38
C GLU A 44 26.54 -9.91 9.61
N GLU A 45 26.71 -8.88 8.77
CA GLU A 45 27.96 -8.62 8.05
C GLU A 45 29.10 -8.30 9.03
N ALA A 46 28.86 -7.44 10.02
CA ALA A 46 29.84 -7.14 11.07
C ALA A 46 30.23 -8.39 11.87
N MET A 47 29.28 -9.27 12.20
CA MET A 47 29.55 -10.55 12.86
C MET A 47 30.39 -11.47 11.98
N SER A 48 30.08 -11.55 10.68
CA SER A 48 30.87 -12.33 9.71
C SER A 48 32.31 -11.83 9.66
N HIS A 49 32.53 -10.51 9.57
CA HIS A 49 33.87 -9.92 9.60
C HIS A 49 34.62 -10.24 10.89
N LEU A 50 33.96 -10.14 12.04
CA LEU A 50 34.57 -10.47 13.33
C LEU A 50 35.02 -11.93 13.39
N ILE A 51 34.21 -12.86 12.86
CA ILE A 51 34.56 -14.29 12.80
C ILE A 51 35.81 -14.51 11.94
N HIS A 52 35.92 -13.83 10.79
CA HIS A 52 37.09 -13.91 9.92
C HIS A 52 38.34 -13.34 10.61
N GLU A 53 38.23 -12.16 11.21
CA GLU A 53 39.34 -11.53 11.94
C GLU A 53 39.82 -12.41 13.10
N PHE A 54 38.89 -13.01 13.84
CA PHE A 54 39.21 -13.95 14.92
C PHE A 54 39.93 -15.20 14.39
N ALA A 55 39.47 -15.78 13.27
CA ALA A 55 40.10 -16.94 12.67
C ALA A 55 41.54 -16.66 12.19
N ASP A 56 41.80 -15.45 11.70
CA ASP A 56 43.16 -15.06 11.30
C ASP A 56 44.06 -14.82 12.52
N LYS A 57 43.59 -14.09 13.53
CA LYS A 57 44.33 -13.91 14.79
C LYS A 57 44.63 -15.22 15.51
N GLN A 58 43.74 -16.20 15.41
CA GLN A 58 43.97 -17.52 16.01
C GLN A 58 45.15 -18.26 15.36
N LYS A 59 45.44 -18.02 14.07
CA LYS A 59 46.59 -18.61 13.36
C LYS A 59 47.92 -17.99 13.81
N ASP A 60 47.91 -16.69 14.12
CA ASP A 60 49.10 -15.94 14.54
C ASP A 60 49.45 -16.12 16.02
N GLY A 61 48.56 -16.79 16.77
CA GLY A 61 48.68 -16.99 18.21
C GLY A 61 47.89 -15.93 18.98
N ILE A 62 46.88 -16.39 19.72
CA ILE A 62 45.97 -15.54 20.50
C ILE A 62 46.12 -15.83 22.00
N SER A 63 46.09 -14.78 22.83
CA SER A 63 46.12 -14.97 24.28
C SER A 63 44.79 -15.53 24.81
N ALA A 64 44.83 -16.21 25.96
CA ALA A 64 43.62 -16.71 26.61
C ALA A 64 42.62 -15.58 26.97
N ALA A 65 43.12 -14.39 27.31
CA ALA A 65 42.30 -13.23 27.62
C ALA A 65 41.55 -12.70 26.40
N GLU A 66 42.22 -12.61 25.24
CA GLU A 66 41.59 -12.22 23.99
C GLU A 66 40.56 -13.27 23.53
N LEU A 67 40.87 -14.55 23.65
CA LEU A 67 39.95 -15.65 23.36
C LEU A 67 38.63 -15.53 24.14
N LEU A 68 38.71 -15.24 25.44
CA LEU A 68 37.53 -15.02 26.29
C LEU A 68 36.75 -13.78 25.85
N LEU A 69 37.43 -12.68 25.54
CA LEU A 69 36.79 -11.46 25.06
C LEU A 69 36.00 -11.69 23.76
N TYR A 70 36.59 -12.37 22.78
CA TYR A 70 35.92 -12.73 21.53
C TYR A 70 34.71 -13.65 21.77
N ALA A 71 34.84 -14.63 22.67
CA ALA A 71 33.75 -15.55 22.99
C ALA A 71 32.56 -14.83 23.65
N ASP A 72 32.82 -13.97 24.63
CA ASP A 72 31.78 -13.20 25.32
C ASP A 72 31.09 -12.20 24.38
N PHE A 73 31.88 -11.48 23.57
CA PHE A 73 31.32 -10.55 22.58
C PHE A 73 30.48 -11.29 21.53
N SER A 74 30.99 -12.39 20.97
CA SER A 74 30.28 -13.20 19.97
C SER A 74 28.98 -13.77 20.51
N ARG A 75 28.97 -14.24 21.77
CA ARG A 75 27.76 -14.71 22.44
C ARG A 75 26.72 -13.61 22.53
N LYS A 76 27.12 -12.42 23.03
CA LYS A 76 26.21 -11.28 23.13
C LYS A 76 25.67 -10.89 21.75
N LYS A 77 26.56 -10.74 20.76
CA LYS A 77 26.19 -10.34 19.40
C LYS A 77 25.22 -11.32 18.74
N THR A 78 25.39 -12.61 18.98
CA THR A 78 24.49 -13.65 18.48
C THR A 78 23.09 -13.53 19.08
N VAL A 79 22.98 -13.18 20.36
CA VAL A 79 21.69 -12.92 21.01
C VAL A 79 21.04 -11.67 20.40
N ASP A 80 21.79 -10.57 20.27
CA ASP A 80 21.29 -9.32 19.70
C ASP A 80 20.79 -9.52 18.25
N ILE A 81 21.55 -10.22 17.41
CA ILE A 81 21.15 -10.55 16.03
C ILE A 81 19.87 -11.41 16.01
N ARG A 82 19.73 -12.35 16.94
CA ARG A 82 18.51 -13.17 17.05
C ARG A 82 17.29 -12.32 17.41
N GLU A 83 17.45 -11.35 18.32
CA GLU A 83 16.39 -10.42 18.67
C GLU A 83 16.02 -9.51 17.50
N HIS A 84 17.01 -8.99 16.76
CA HIS A 84 16.79 -8.21 15.55
C HIS A 84 16.07 -9.01 14.45
N ARG A 85 16.44 -10.28 14.23
CA ARG A 85 15.71 -11.18 13.33
C ARG A 85 14.25 -11.32 13.73
N GLN A 86 13.98 -11.52 15.01
CA GLN A 86 12.61 -11.66 15.50
C GLN A 86 11.80 -10.35 15.33
N ALA A 87 12.44 -9.20 15.51
CA ALA A 87 11.85 -7.90 15.25
C ALA A 87 11.52 -7.71 13.76
N VAL A 88 12.44 -8.04 12.85
CA VAL A 88 12.23 -7.98 11.40
C VAL A 88 11.03 -8.86 10.98
N ILE A 89 10.95 -10.09 11.47
CA ILE A 89 9.81 -10.99 11.20
C ILE A 89 8.49 -10.38 11.70
N SER A 90 8.49 -9.74 12.87
CA SER A 90 7.28 -9.09 13.40
C SER A 90 6.85 -7.88 12.56
N LEU A 91 7.81 -7.09 12.08
CA LEU A 91 7.58 -5.93 11.23
C LEU A 91 7.11 -6.35 9.82
N GLU A 92 7.65 -7.45 9.28
CA GLU A 92 7.20 -8.02 8.01
C GLU A 92 5.73 -8.44 8.07
N ARG A 93 5.32 -9.10 9.16
CA ARG A 93 3.92 -9.47 9.41
C ARG A 93 3.03 -8.24 9.48
N LYS A 94 3.42 -7.24 10.28
CA LYS A 94 2.70 -5.96 10.38
C LYS A 94 2.59 -5.27 9.02
N MET A 95 3.67 -5.20 8.24
CA MET A 95 3.67 -4.62 6.90
C MET A 95 2.69 -5.37 5.97
N THR A 96 2.70 -6.70 6.03
CA THR A 96 1.81 -7.56 5.23
C THR A 96 0.34 -7.33 5.59
N GLU A 97 0.01 -7.30 6.88
CA GLU A 97 -1.34 -6.97 7.35
C GLU A 97 -1.79 -5.59 6.87
N LYS A 98 -0.92 -4.57 6.98
CA LYS A 98 -1.24 -3.22 6.47
C LYS A 98 -1.47 -3.21 4.97
N ARG A 99 -0.68 -3.99 4.21
CA ARG A 99 -0.87 -4.15 2.76
C ARG A 99 -2.23 -4.74 2.43
N GLU A 100 -2.66 -5.77 3.14
CA GLU A 100 -3.99 -6.38 2.95
C GLU A 100 -5.11 -5.38 3.23
N THR A 101 -5.04 -4.65 4.35
CA THR A 101 -6.05 -3.62 4.68
C THR A 101 -6.12 -2.50 3.64
N LEU A 102 -4.98 -2.14 3.04
CA LEU A 102 -4.92 -1.16 1.95
C LEU A 102 -5.58 -1.71 0.67
N LEU A 103 -5.31 -2.98 0.33
CA LEU A 103 -5.92 -3.61 -0.85
C LEU A 103 -7.44 -3.67 -0.71
N ASP A 104 -7.96 -3.98 0.47
CA ASP A 104 -9.40 -4.04 0.69
C ASP A 104 -10.04 -2.65 0.64
N ALA A 105 -9.42 -1.64 1.26
CA ALA A 105 -9.87 -0.25 1.13
C ALA A 105 -9.88 0.23 -0.34
N ALA A 106 -8.87 -0.14 -1.13
CA ALA A 106 -8.78 0.20 -2.54
C ALA A 106 -9.87 -0.49 -3.38
N LYS A 107 -10.18 -1.77 -3.10
CA LYS A 107 -11.30 -2.49 -3.74
C LYS A 107 -12.62 -1.81 -3.42
N ASP A 108 -12.86 -1.50 -2.14
CA ASP A 108 -14.10 -0.87 -1.68
C ASP A 108 -14.33 0.50 -2.33
N LYS A 109 -13.28 1.31 -2.46
CA LYS A 109 -13.36 2.57 -3.20
C LYS A 109 -13.70 2.31 -4.68
N LYS A 110 -12.98 1.40 -5.33
CA LYS A 110 -13.12 1.11 -6.76
C LYS A 110 -14.53 0.63 -7.14
N VAL A 111 -15.19 -0.12 -6.25
CA VAL A 111 -16.60 -0.53 -6.44
C VAL A 111 -17.52 0.69 -6.52
N LEU A 112 -17.36 1.67 -5.62
CA LEU A 112 -18.18 2.88 -5.64
C LEU A 112 -17.87 3.81 -6.82
N GLU A 113 -16.60 3.95 -7.19
CA GLU A 113 -16.19 4.69 -8.40
C GLU A 113 -16.87 4.09 -9.64
N ALA A 114 -16.78 2.77 -9.82
CA ALA A 114 -17.41 2.08 -10.94
C ALA A 114 -18.94 2.24 -10.93
N PHE A 115 -19.58 2.22 -9.77
CA PHE A 115 -21.02 2.44 -9.65
C PHE A 115 -21.41 3.88 -10.02
N LYS A 116 -20.64 4.89 -9.56
CA LYS A 116 -20.82 6.29 -9.95
C LYS A 116 -20.70 6.47 -11.45
N ASP A 117 -19.67 5.91 -12.07
CA ASP A 117 -19.44 5.99 -13.51
C ASP A 117 -20.58 5.36 -14.33
N ARG A 118 -21.16 4.25 -13.84
CA ARG A 118 -22.34 3.62 -14.46
C ARG A 118 -23.56 4.54 -14.37
N LYS A 119 -23.81 5.15 -13.21
CA LYS A 119 -24.93 6.10 -13.02
C LYS A 119 -24.81 7.33 -13.90
N ILE A 120 -23.61 7.90 -14.02
CA ILE A 120 -23.34 9.05 -14.90
C ILE A 120 -23.59 8.68 -16.37
N ARG A 121 -23.10 7.51 -16.81
CA ARG A 121 -23.34 7.02 -18.18
C ARG A 121 -24.82 6.82 -18.47
N ALA A 122 -25.55 6.17 -17.57
CA ALA A 122 -26.99 5.95 -17.73
C ALA A 122 -27.78 7.28 -17.78
N TYR A 123 -27.40 8.25 -16.95
CA TYR A 123 -28.00 9.58 -16.96
C TYR A 123 -27.77 10.31 -18.30
N ASN A 124 -26.53 10.29 -18.80
CA ASN A 124 -26.19 10.92 -20.09
C ASN A 124 -26.92 10.24 -21.26
N GLN A 125 -27.05 8.91 -21.26
CA GLN A 125 -27.82 8.17 -22.26
C GLN A 125 -29.29 8.58 -22.25
N GLY A 126 -29.91 8.69 -21.06
CA GLY A 126 -31.30 9.13 -20.93
C GLY A 126 -31.53 10.57 -21.39
N ILE A 127 -30.55 11.48 -21.20
CA ILE A 127 -30.62 12.82 -21.79
C ILE A 127 -30.59 12.75 -23.33
N ALA A 128 -29.64 11.99 -23.89
CA ALA A 128 -29.49 11.87 -25.34
C ALA A 128 -30.70 11.20 -26.01
N GLU A 129 -31.38 10.28 -25.34
CA GLU A 129 -32.66 9.71 -25.79
C GLU A 129 -33.78 10.76 -25.79
N LYS A 130 -33.93 11.53 -24.71
CA LYS A 130 -34.93 12.61 -24.64
C LYS A 130 -34.70 13.68 -25.70
N GLU A 131 -33.45 14.05 -25.94
CA GLU A 131 -33.08 15.02 -26.98
C GLU A 131 -33.42 14.50 -28.38
N ARG A 132 -33.13 13.23 -28.68
CA ARG A 132 -33.53 12.58 -29.93
C ARG A 132 -35.05 12.59 -30.12
N HIS A 133 -35.80 12.15 -29.12
CA HIS A 133 -37.26 12.17 -29.18
C HIS A 133 -37.82 13.57 -29.43
N PHE A 134 -37.26 14.59 -28.76
CA PHE A 134 -37.66 15.98 -28.97
C PHE A 134 -37.37 16.49 -30.40
N LEU A 135 -36.21 16.15 -30.96
CA LEU A 135 -35.86 16.50 -32.35
C LEU A 135 -36.76 15.79 -33.38
N ASP A 136 -37.12 14.53 -33.12
CA ASP A 136 -38.05 13.78 -33.95
C ASP A 136 -39.45 14.42 -33.93
N GLU A 137 -39.95 14.81 -32.76
CA GLU A 137 -41.22 15.53 -32.61
C GLU A 137 -41.24 16.85 -33.40
N ILE A 138 -40.17 17.65 -33.31
CA ILE A 138 -40.04 18.90 -34.09
C ILE A 138 -40.03 18.61 -35.59
N SER A 139 -39.36 17.53 -36.02
CA SER A 139 -39.25 17.14 -37.42
C SER A 139 -40.61 16.74 -38.01
N ILE A 140 -41.43 16.03 -37.23
CA ILE A 140 -42.81 15.68 -37.59
C ILE A 140 -43.69 16.93 -37.71
N GLN A 141 -43.57 17.88 -36.78
CA GLN A 141 -44.35 19.13 -36.83
C GLN A 141 -44.00 19.99 -38.05
N LYS A 142 -42.71 20.10 -38.40
CA LYS A 142 -42.26 20.87 -39.57
C LYS A 142 -42.66 20.24 -40.90
N THR A 143 -42.63 18.92 -41.02
CA THR A 143 -43.05 18.21 -42.24
C THR A 143 -44.58 18.20 -42.42
N GLY A 144 -45.35 18.26 -41.33
CA GLY A 144 -46.80 18.44 -41.38
C GLY A 144 -47.28 19.80 -41.88
N HIS A 145 -46.46 20.85 -41.76
CA HIS A 145 -46.78 22.21 -42.26
C HIS A 145 -46.42 22.44 -43.74
N GLY A 146 -45.75 21.49 -44.41
CA GLY A 146 -45.41 21.55 -45.83
C GLY A 146 -46.44 20.94 -46.79
N LYS A 147 -47.57 20.44 -46.26
CA LYS A 147 -48.72 19.95 -47.06
C LYS A 147 -49.92 20.87 -46.85
N ARG A 148 -49.85 22.10 -47.37
CA ARG A 148 -51.02 22.94 -47.67
C ARG A 148 -50.75 23.70 -48.95
#